data_AF-A0A8J3HVF7-F1
#
_entry.id   AF-A0A8J3HVF7-F1
#
_cell.length_a   1.000
_cell.length_b   1.000
_cell.length_c   1.000
_cell.angle_alpha   90.00
_cell.angle_beta   90.00
_cell.angle_gamma   90.00
#
_symmetry.space_group_name_H-M   'P 1'
#
loop_
_entity.id
_entity.type
_entity.pdbx_description
1 polymer ?
#
loop_
_entity_poly.entity_id
_entity_poly.type
_entity_poly.pdbx_seq_one_letter_code
_entity_poly.pdbx_strand_id
1 'polypeptide(L)'
;MPPITLINTTENTAIDWLLCRIIAHYESTFTRRIAGYYLIGSYTDASALQTSDVDLYIVFKQPSQTRDELEAVQQLNQRLEDTARKHAIEIDISLLSEGDLQTQGITPTLKLGGCLLFGEDICGRYPLVTIQQWAHERMHAVYYLLTTIYRRHARLRLAYPNENDEFYGYMNRSIQLSDGREALSTRNLVRTTGWAATALLAFKSGQYVTRKSDCHILYRQYIGDEWSRLIEDVYTLCRQRWNYLVPKNPNERKQLSTLCEQVLLFERHFLHTYKAFLLRELYEGPEAYRQDALTFQKRLPFEDNEVEDALRISAP
;
A
#
# COMPACT_ATOMS: atom_id res chain seq x y z
N MET A 1 5.25 -30.55 14.66
CA MET A 1 5.36 -30.36 13.21
C MET A 1 6.80 -30.56 12.78
N PRO A 2 7.07 -31.07 11.56
CA PRO A 2 8.40 -31.06 10.99
C PRO A 2 8.94 -29.62 10.89
N PRO A 3 10.27 -29.42 10.81
CA PRO A 3 10.85 -28.10 10.59
C PRO A 3 10.28 -27.44 9.32
N ILE A 4 9.86 -26.18 9.43
CA ILE A 4 9.47 -25.38 8.25
C ILE A 4 10.74 -25.06 7.46
N THR A 5 10.70 -25.32 6.15
CA THR A 5 11.75 -24.94 5.20
C THR A 5 11.12 -24.00 4.16
N LEU A 6 11.67 -22.80 4.01
CA LEU A 6 11.19 -21.83 3.04
C LEU A 6 11.58 -22.26 1.62
N ILE A 7 10.66 -22.13 0.67
CA ILE A 7 10.90 -22.33 -0.76
C ILE A 7 11.82 -21.23 -1.30
N ASN A 8 11.60 -19.99 -0.88
CA ASN A 8 12.42 -18.83 -1.19
C ASN A 8 12.92 -18.18 0.10
N THR A 9 14.23 -17.90 0.17
CA THR A 9 14.89 -17.17 1.27
C THR A 9 14.95 -15.68 0.97
N THR A 10 14.94 -14.86 2.02
CA THR A 10 15.20 -13.40 1.92
C THR A 10 16.70 -13.06 1.96
N GLU A 11 17.57 -14.06 2.11
CA GLU A 11 19.00 -13.94 2.43
C GLU A 11 19.31 -13.20 3.74
N ASN A 12 18.26 -12.89 4.53
CA ASN A 12 18.38 -12.30 5.85
C ASN A 12 17.91 -13.31 6.90
N THR A 13 18.87 -13.88 7.63
CA THR A 13 18.62 -14.94 8.63
C THR A 13 17.59 -14.55 9.69
N ALA A 14 17.54 -13.27 10.10
CA ALA A 14 16.59 -12.82 11.11
C ALA A 14 15.15 -12.79 10.54
N ILE A 15 14.99 -12.35 9.29
CA ILE A 15 13.70 -12.33 8.59
C ILE A 15 13.24 -13.76 8.28
N ASP A 16 14.12 -14.60 7.74
CA ASP A 16 13.79 -16.00 7.43
C ASP A 16 13.38 -16.79 8.68
N TRP A 17 14.07 -16.55 9.80
CA TRP A 17 13.69 -17.12 11.09
C TRP A 17 12.30 -16.66 11.54
N LEU A 18 12.00 -15.35 11.41
CA LEU A 18 10.70 -14.80 11.77
C LEU A 18 9.58 -15.39 10.88
N LEU A 19 9.81 -15.48 9.57
CA LEU A 19 8.89 -16.07 8.61
C LEU A 19 8.62 -17.55 8.92
N CYS A 20 9.66 -18.34 9.19
CA CYS A 20 9.51 -19.74 9.62
C CYS A 20 8.64 -19.86 10.89
N ARG A 21 8.83 -18.97 11.86
CA ARG A 21 8.02 -18.96 13.10
C ARG A 21 6.57 -18.60 12.83
N ILE A 22 6.31 -17.60 11.99
CA ILE A 22 4.95 -17.21 11.61
C ILE A 22 4.23 -18.38 10.94
N ILE A 23 4.87 -19.00 9.94
CA ILE A 23 4.34 -20.16 9.24
C ILE A 23 4.05 -21.30 10.22
N ALA A 24 5.00 -21.65 11.09
CA ALA A 24 4.82 -22.71 12.08
C ALA A 24 3.63 -22.44 13.02
N HIS A 25 3.48 -21.20 13.50
CA HIS A 25 2.36 -20.83 14.36
C HIS A 25 1.02 -20.91 13.62
N TYR A 26 0.94 -20.38 12.40
CA TYR A 26 -0.26 -20.43 11.57
C TYR A 26 -0.66 -21.85 11.20
N GLU A 27 0.28 -22.69 10.76
CA GLU A 27 0.02 -24.10 10.44
C GLU A 27 -0.47 -24.88 11.67
N SER A 28 0.10 -24.60 12.85
CA SER A 28 -0.33 -25.23 14.11
C SER A 28 -1.71 -24.80 14.57
N THR A 29 -2.11 -23.56 14.27
CA THR A 29 -3.40 -22.97 14.69
C THR A 29 -4.51 -23.31 13.70
N PHE A 30 -4.22 -23.24 12.40
CA PHE A 30 -5.18 -23.39 11.30
C PHE A 30 -4.80 -24.58 10.42
N THR A 31 -4.70 -25.76 11.03
CA THR A 31 -4.22 -26.98 10.36
C THR A 31 -4.99 -27.28 9.08
N ARG A 32 -4.26 -27.38 7.95
CA ARG A 32 -4.79 -27.66 6.59
C ARG A 32 -5.73 -26.58 6.01
N ARG A 33 -5.83 -25.42 6.66
CA ARG A 33 -6.68 -24.31 6.19
C ARG A 33 -5.95 -23.37 5.26
N ILE A 34 -4.62 -23.35 5.28
CA ILE A 34 -3.81 -22.41 4.53
C ILE A 34 -3.38 -23.04 3.20
N ALA A 35 -3.56 -22.30 2.12
CA ALA A 35 -3.14 -22.68 0.78
C ALA A 35 -1.67 -22.34 0.56
N GLY A 36 -1.25 -21.12 0.92
CA GLY A 36 0.14 -20.70 0.76
C GLY A 36 0.47 -19.40 1.46
N TYR A 37 1.77 -19.18 1.63
CA TYR A 37 2.36 -17.99 2.23
C TYR A 37 3.23 -17.29 1.18
N TYR A 38 3.02 -16.00 1.00
CA TYR A 38 3.68 -15.22 -0.04
C TYR A 38 4.34 -14.00 0.58
N LEU A 39 5.63 -13.84 0.32
CA LEU A 39 6.33 -12.59 0.59
C LEU A 39 6.05 -11.63 -0.56
N ILE A 40 5.81 -10.36 -0.26
CA ILE A 40 5.78 -9.29 -1.26
C ILE A 40 6.69 -8.14 -0.83
N GLY A 41 6.78 -7.10 -1.66
CA GLY A 41 7.48 -5.87 -1.31
C GLY A 41 8.99 -5.98 -1.42
N SER A 42 9.71 -5.21 -0.61
CA SER A 42 11.13 -4.95 -0.87
C SER A 42 12.08 -6.14 -0.69
N TYR A 43 11.65 -7.16 0.05
CA TYR A 43 12.43 -8.39 0.25
C TYR A 43 12.33 -9.36 -0.94
N THR A 44 11.41 -9.17 -1.89
CA THR A 44 11.31 -10.02 -3.08
C THR A 44 12.10 -9.52 -4.27
N ASP A 45 12.47 -8.24 -4.31
CA ASP A 45 13.15 -7.60 -5.44
C ASP A 45 14.56 -7.07 -5.09
N ALA A 46 15.14 -7.56 -3.99
CA ALA A 46 16.44 -7.14 -3.46
C ALA A 46 16.56 -5.61 -3.22
N SER A 47 15.44 -4.91 -3.10
CA SER A 47 15.42 -3.48 -2.79
C SER A 47 15.31 -3.19 -1.29
N ALA A 48 15.23 -4.22 -0.44
CA ALA A 48 15.07 -4.10 1.00
C ALA A 48 16.14 -3.20 1.63
N LEU A 49 15.68 -2.32 2.52
CA LEU A 49 16.52 -1.48 3.36
C LEU A 49 16.44 -2.02 4.79
N GLN A 50 17.37 -1.60 5.64
CA GLN A 50 17.30 -1.92 7.08
C GLN A 50 15.98 -1.45 7.72
N THR A 51 15.38 -0.40 7.18
CA THR A 51 14.11 0.18 7.61
C THR A 51 12.91 -0.35 6.82
N SER A 52 13.07 -1.39 6.01
CA SER A 52 11.96 -2.05 5.30
C SER A 52 11.13 -2.90 6.24
N ASP A 53 9.82 -2.81 6.07
CA ASP A 53 8.82 -3.74 6.59
C ASP A 53 8.84 -5.07 5.83
N VAL A 54 8.34 -6.11 6.49
CA VAL A 54 8.06 -7.43 5.91
C VAL A 54 6.57 -7.50 5.57
N ASP A 55 6.25 -7.53 4.29
CA ASP A 55 4.87 -7.67 3.82
C ASP A 55 4.57 -9.15 3.51
N LEU A 56 3.72 -9.77 4.32
CA LEU A 56 3.37 -11.19 4.22
C LEU A 56 1.89 -11.37 3.88
N TYR A 57 1.63 -12.16 2.84
CA TYR A 57 0.29 -12.59 2.46
C TYR A 57 0.09 -14.05 2.86
N ILE A 58 -0.99 -14.34 3.58
CA ILE A 58 -1.39 -15.70 3.96
C ILE A 58 -2.73 -15.99 3.31
N VAL A 59 -2.77 -16.98 2.42
CA VAL A 59 -4.00 -17.32 1.70
C VAL A 59 -4.65 -18.54 2.31
N PHE A 60 -5.88 -18.38 2.79
CA PHE A 60 -6.71 -19.46 3.29
C PHE A 60 -7.47 -20.15 2.14
N LYS A 61 -7.56 -21.48 2.17
CA LYS A 61 -8.31 -22.30 1.19
C LYS A 61 -9.81 -21.98 1.18
N GLN A 62 -10.33 -21.52 2.30
CA GLN A 62 -11.73 -21.13 2.49
C GLN A 62 -11.77 -19.81 3.26
N PRO A 63 -12.82 -18.98 3.10
CA PRO A 63 -12.99 -17.79 3.92
C PRO A 63 -12.95 -18.14 5.41
N SER A 64 -12.43 -17.25 6.26
CA SER A 64 -12.63 -17.37 7.70
C SER A 64 -14.12 -17.17 8.00
N GLN A 65 -14.79 -18.19 8.52
CA GLN A 65 -16.26 -18.17 8.60
C GLN A 65 -16.79 -17.95 10.02
N THR A 66 -15.97 -18.16 11.04
CA THR A 66 -16.40 -18.04 12.43
C THR A 66 -15.75 -16.84 13.11
N ARG A 67 -16.51 -16.23 14.02
CA ARG A 67 -16.00 -15.19 14.92
C ARG A 67 -14.77 -15.67 15.69
N ASP A 68 -14.79 -16.92 16.16
CA ASP A 68 -13.68 -17.53 16.90
C ASP A 68 -12.39 -17.62 16.05
N GLU A 69 -12.51 -17.93 14.75
CA GLU A 69 -11.36 -17.98 13.83
C GLU A 69 -10.76 -16.57 13.63
N LEU A 70 -11.61 -15.55 13.50
CA LEU A 70 -11.17 -14.15 13.40
C LEU A 70 -10.49 -13.68 14.69
N GLU A 71 -11.05 -14.01 15.86
CA GLU A 71 -10.44 -13.68 17.15
C GLU A 71 -9.10 -14.40 17.33
N ALA A 72 -9.00 -15.68 16.95
CA ALA A 72 -7.75 -16.43 16.99
C ALA A 72 -6.68 -15.85 16.06
N VAL A 73 -7.06 -15.43 14.85
CA VAL A 73 -6.19 -14.71 13.91
C VAL A 73 -5.66 -13.43 14.54
N GLN A 74 -6.53 -12.59 15.10
CA GLN A 74 -6.14 -11.30 15.69
C GLN A 74 -5.16 -11.50 16.85
N GLN A 75 -5.45 -12.44 17.75
CA GLN A 75 -4.57 -12.78 18.87
C GLN A 75 -3.23 -13.34 18.40
N LEU A 76 -3.21 -14.11 17.31
CA LEU A 76 -1.97 -14.63 16.75
C LEU A 76 -1.14 -13.50 16.12
N ASN A 77 -1.74 -12.65 15.29
CA ASN A 77 -1.04 -11.51 14.68
C ASN A 77 -0.44 -10.58 15.74
N GLN A 78 -1.20 -10.23 16.78
CA GLN A 78 -0.68 -9.37 17.85
C GLN A 78 0.57 -9.96 18.51
N ARG A 79 0.58 -11.27 18.80
CA ARG A 79 1.75 -11.96 19.40
C ARG A 79 2.95 -12.00 18.46
N LEU A 80 2.71 -12.16 17.17
CA LEU A 80 3.75 -12.20 16.14
C LEU A 80 4.34 -10.80 15.92
N GLU A 81 3.52 -9.76 15.88
CA GLU A 81 3.95 -8.36 15.83
C GLU A 81 4.77 -7.98 17.06
N ASP A 82 4.35 -8.37 18.26
CA ASP A 82 5.12 -8.13 19.49
C ASP A 82 6.48 -8.86 19.46
N THR A 83 6.54 -10.03 18.82
CA THR A 83 7.79 -10.76 18.62
C THR A 83 8.68 -10.04 17.61
N ALA A 84 8.13 -9.63 16.46
CA ALA A 84 8.86 -8.90 15.43
C ALA A 84 9.43 -7.57 15.98
N ARG A 85 8.63 -6.83 16.76
CA ARG A 85 9.03 -5.56 17.38
C ARG A 85 10.23 -5.72 18.32
N LYS A 86 10.32 -6.83 19.07
CA LYS A 86 11.51 -7.12 19.92
C LYS A 86 12.80 -7.28 19.12
N HIS A 87 12.68 -7.56 17.83
CA HIS A 87 13.80 -7.66 16.89
C HIS A 87 13.93 -6.43 15.98
N ALA A 88 13.21 -5.34 16.28
CA ALA A 88 13.13 -4.14 15.45
C ALA A 88 12.71 -4.43 14.00
N ILE A 89 11.86 -5.44 13.81
CA ILE A 89 11.26 -5.80 12.52
C ILE A 89 9.81 -5.34 12.54
N GLU A 90 9.44 -4.55 11.54
CA GLU A 90 8.04 -4.23 11.25
C GLU A 90 7.48 -5.28 10.29
N ILE A 91 6.32 -5.83 10.62
CA ILE A 91 5.65 -6.84 9.79
C ILE A 91 4.21 -6.42 9.54
N ASP A 92 3.76 -6.58 8.30
CA ASP A 92 2.38 -6.42 7.87
C ASP A 92 1.87 -7.78 7.36
N ILE A 93 0.90 -8.37 8.05
CA ILE A 93 0.31 -9.66 7.69
C ILE A 93 -1.07 -9.41 7.10
N SER A 94 -1.18 -9.62 5.79
CA SER A 94 -2.44 -9.58 5.05
C SER A 94 -3.00 -10.98 4.86
N LEU A 95 -4.29 -11.15 5.15
CA LEU A 95 -5.00 -12.41 5.00
C LEU A 95 -5.92 -12.35 3.80
N LEU A 96 -5.85 -13.36 2.96
CA LEU A 96 -6.72 -13.52 1.80
C LEU A 96 -7.45 -14.85 1.86
N SER A 97 -8.57 -14.95 1.14
CA SER A 97 -9.19 -16.23 0.83
C SER A 97 -8.96 -16.60 -0.63
N GLU A 98 -8.76 -17.88 -0.90
CA GLU A 98 -8.65 -18.41 -2.27
C GLU A 98 -9.93 -18.14 -3.07
N GLY A 99 -11.10 -18.12 -2.40
CA GLY A 99 -12.38 -17.76 -3.02
C GLY A 99 -12.43 -16.30 -3.51
N ASP A 100 -11.86 -15.36 -2.76
CA ASP A 100 -11.78 -13.96 -3.20
C ASP A 100 -10.84 -13.84 -4.40
N LEU A 101 -9.69 -14.53 -4.36
CA LEU A 101 -8.76 -14.56 -5.49
C LEU A 101 -9.37 -15.17 -6.75
N GLN A 102 -10.21 -16.19 -6.60
CA GLN A 102 -10.93 -16.80 -7.71
C GLN A 102 -11.96 -15.86 -8.34
N THR A 103 -12.66 -15.08 -7.52
CA THR A 103 -13.76 -14.21 -7.98
C THR A 103 -13.28 -12.85 -8.48
N GLN A 104 -12.29 -12.27 -7.83
CA GLN A 104 -11.79 -10.91 -8.10
C GLN A 104 -10.48 -10.90 -8.92
N GLY A 105 -9.80 -12.04 -9.00
CA GLY A 105 -8.45 -12.13 -9.53
C GLY A 105 -7.38 -11.78 -8.50
N ILE A 106 -6.12 -11.95 -8.89
CA ILE A 106 -4.97 -11.71 -8.02
C ILE A 106 -4.39 -10.33 -8.31
N THR A 107 -4.01 -9.61 -7.27
CA THR A 107 -3.36 -8.30 -7.41
C THR A 107 -2.02 -8.42 -8.14
N PRO A 108 -1.59 -7.39 -8.90
CA PRO A 108 -0.32 -7.44 -9.62
C PRO A 108 0.88 -7.61 -8.70
N THR A 109 0.84 -6.99 -7.51
CA THR A 109 1.90 -7.09 -6.51
C THR A 109 2.09 -8.52 -6.01
N LEU A 110 1.00 -9.26 -5.77
CA LEU A 110 1.09 -10.65 -5.34
C LEU A 110 1.47 -11.59 -6.50
N LYS A 111 0.79 -11.49 -7.64
CA LYS A 111 0.98 -12.44 -8.76
C LYS A 111 2.29 -12.28 -9.51
N LEU A 112 2.76 -11.04 -9.69
CA LEU A 112 3.94 -10.73 -10.51
C LEU A 112 5.14 -10.28 -9.67
N GLY A 113 4.91 -9.79 -8.45
CA GLY A 113 5.95 -9.30 -7.54
C GLY A 113 6.17 -10.17 -6.30
N GLY A 114 5.30 -11.14 -6.04
CA GLY A 114 5.37 -11.98 -4.85
C GLY A 114 6.21 -13.23 -5.03
N CYS A 115 6.72 -13.75 -3.92
CA CYS A 115 7.46 -15.01 -3.86
C CYS A 115 6.75 -15.99 -2.91
N LEU A 116 6.47 -17.20 -3.39
CA LEU A 116 5.93 -18.26 -2.53
C LEU A 116 6.99 -18.67 -1.50
N LEU A 117 6.65 -18.59 -0.22
CA LEU A 117 7.50 -19.02 0.89
C LEU A 117 7.23 -20.46 1.31
N PHE A 118 5.96 -20.87 1.35
CA PHE A 118 5.54 -22.19 1.83
C PHE A 118 4.12 -22.51 1.33
N GLY A 119 3.81 -23.80 1.13
CA GLY A 119 2.50 -24.28 0.71
C GLY A 119 2.38 -24.48 -0.81
N GLU A 120 1.17 -24.32 -1.33
CA GLU A 120 0.82 -24.47 -2.74
C GLU A 120 0.91 -23.13 -3.48
N ASP A 121 1.50 -23.14 -4.69
CA ASP A 121 1.39 -22.00 -5.60
C ASP A 121 -0.02 -21.94 -6.20
N ILE A 122 -0.84 -21.04 -5.67
CA ILE A 122 -2.18 -20.75 -6.16
C ILE A 122 -2.19 -19.51 -7.06
N CYS A 123 -1.11 -18.70 -7.05
CA CYS A 123 -1.05 -17.48 -7.83
C CYS A 123 -1.04 -17.76 -9.34
N GLY A 124 -0.50 -18.91 -9.74
CA GLY A 124 -0.57 -19.42 -11.11
C GLY A 124 -1.98 -19.79 -11.59
N ARG A 125 -2.93 -20.06 -10.68
CA ARG A 125 -4.25 -20.64 -11.00
C ARG A 125 -5.30 -19.62 -11.44
N TYR A 126 -5.26 -18.40 -10.91
CA TYR A 126 -6.29 -17.38 -11.11
C TYR A 126 -5.79 -16.22 -11.97
N PRO A 127 -6.65 -15.50 -12.70
CA PRO A 127 -6.22 -14.37 -13.51
C PRO A 127 -5.71 -13.19 -12.65
N LEU A 128 -5.03 -12.24 -13.27
CA LEU A 128 -4.85 -10.92 -12.65
C LEU A 128 -6.22 -10.24 -12.51
N VAL A 129 -6.36 -9.44 -11.45
CA VAL A 129 -7.43 -8.44 -11.36
C VAL A 129 -7.42 -7.57 -12.61
N THR A 130 -8.59 -7.25 -13.17
CA THR A 130 -8.67 -6.41 -14.39
C THR A 130 -8.06 -5.03 -14.14
N ILE A 131 -7.57 -4.39 -15.20
CA ILE A 131 -6.93 -3.07 -15.05
C ILE A 131 -7.93 -2.00 -14.59
N GLN A 132 -9.20 -2.13 -14.97
CA GLN A 132 -10.29 -1.27 -14.54
C GLN A 132 -10.55 -1.41 -13.04
N GLN A 133 -10.66 -2.64 -12.55
CA GLN A 133 -10.82 -2.90 -11.11
C GLN A 133 -9.60 -2.43 -10.33
N TRP A 134 -8.39 -2.68 -10.84
CA TRP A 134 -7.16 -2.19 -10.22
C TRP A 134 -7.12 -0.66 -10.14
N ALA A 135 -7.50 0.03 -11.21
CA ALA A 135 -7.62 1.49 -11.22
C ALA A 135 -8.65 1.97 -10.18
N HIS A 136 -9.83 1.34 -10.14
CA HIS A 136 -10.88 1.65 -9.16
C HIS A 136 -10.36 1.55 -7.72
N GLU A 137 -9.80 0.41 -7.36
CA GLU A 137 -9.26 0.17 -6.02
C GLU A 137 -8.15 1.16 -5.67
N ARG A 138 -7.20 1.40 -6.60
CA ARG A 138 -6.07 2.30 -6.34
C ARG A 138 -6.50 3.77 -6.22
N MET A 139 -7.45 4.22 -7.04
CA MET A 139 -7.96 5.59 -6.98
C MET A 139 -8.62 5.88 -5.63
N HIS A 140 -9.53 5.02 -5.17
CA HIS A 140 -10.15 5.17 -3.84
C HIS A 140 -9.15 5.01 -2.70
N ALA A 141 -8.20 4.07 -2.82
CA ALA A 141 -7.21 3.86 -1.77
C ALA A 141 -6.29 5.08 -1.59
N VAL A 142 -5.85 5.73 -2.67
CA VAL A 142 -5.06 6.96 -2.56
C VAL A 142 -5.87 8.08 -1.91
N TYR A 143 -7.11 8.27 -2.33
CA TYR A 143 -7.99 9.27 -1.72
C TYR A 143 -8.17 9.02 -0.21
N TYR A 144 -8.39 7.76 0.19
CA TYR A 144 -8.43 7.37 1.60
C TYR A 144 -7.13 7.75 2.34
N LEU A 145 -5.97 7.46 1.74
CA LEU A 145 -4.68 7.78 2.36
C LEU A 145 -4.49 9.28 2.54
N LEU A 146 -4.80 10.09 1.53
CA LEU A 146 -4.66 11.54 1.60
C LEU A 146 -5.50 12.17 2.71
N THR A 147 -6.72 11.66 2.91
CA THR A 147 -7.63 12.16 3.94
C THR A 147 -7.28 11.64 5.33
N THR A 148 -6.95 10.35 5.46
CA THR A 148 -6.81 9.70 6.77
C THR A 148 -5.41 9.82 7.35
N ILE A 149 -4.35 9.59 6.56
CA ILE A 149 -2.97 9.65 7.07
C ILE A 149 -2.63 11.06 7.54
N TYR A 150 -3.04 12.08 6.77
CA TYR A 150 -2.75 13.47 7.07
C TYR A 150 -3.89 14.19 7.78
N ARG A 151 -5.00 13.50 8.08
CA ARG A 151 -6.20 14.05 8.74
C ARG A 151 -6.73 15.31 8.05
N ARG A 152 -6.84 15.25 6.72
CA ARG A 152 -7.27 16.37 5.86
C ARG A 152 -8.68 16.15 5.35
N HIS A 153 -9.43 17.24 5.22
CA HIS A 153 -10.69 17.27 4.48
C HIS A 153 -10.43 17.13 2.99
N ALA A 154 -11.21 16.28 2.33
CA ALA A 154 -11.12 16.06 0.91
C ALA A 154 -11.80 17.17 0.12
N ARG A 155 -10.99 18.07 -0.44
CA ARG A 155 -11.44 19.13 -1.33
C ARG A 155 -10.36 19.42 -2.37
N LEU A 156 -10.74 19.98 -3.52
CA LEU A 156 -9.79 20.30 -4.60
C LEU A 156 -8.64 21.23 -4.15
N ARG A 157 -8.96 22.21 -3.30
CA ARG A 157 -7.97 23.13 -2.70
C ARG A 157 -7.41 22.53 -1.41
N LEU A 158 -6.53 21.55 -1.57
CA LEU A 158 -5.84 20.91 -0.47
C LEU A 158 -4.83 21.89 0.17
N ALA A 159 -4.84 21.99 1.49
CA ALA A 159 -3.82 22.71 2.25
C ALA A 159 -2.71 21.74 2.70
N TYR A 160 -1.62 22.30 3.21
CA TYR A 160 -0.61 21.51 3.91
C TYR A 160 -1.22 20.79 5.13
N PRO A 161 -0.72 19.59 5.48
CA PRO A 161 -1.12 18.91 6.73
C PRO A 161 -0.91 19.78 7.98
N ASN A 162 0.23 20.48 8.08
CA ASN A 162 0.53 21.46 9.13
C ASN A 162 1.49 22.52 8.58
N GLU A 163 1.00 23.71 8.26
CA GLU A 163 1.79 24.79 7.65
C GLU A 163 2.94 25.34 8.51
N ASN A 164 2.90 25.11 9.84
CA ASN A 164 3.90 25.61 10.78
C ASN A 164 5.05 24.61 11.04
N ASP A 165 4.95 23.41 10.50
CA ASP A 165 6.00 22.39 10.58
C ASP A 165 7.02 22.57 9.43
N GLU A 166 8.30 22.31 9.70
CA GLU A 166 9.39 22.47 8.71
C GLU A 166 9.15 21.67 7.42
N PHE A 167 8.49 20.53 7.53
CA PHE A 167 8.12 19.65 6.42
C PHE A 167 6.61 19.61 6.22
N TYR A 168 5.92 20.68 6.61
CA TYR A 168 4.50 20.89 6.40
C TYR A 168 3.60 19.79 6.99
N GLY A 169 4.08 19.04 7.99
CA GLY A 169 3.37 17.94 8.63
C GLY A 169 3.40 16.62 7.86
N TYR A 170 4.19 16.52 6.79
CA TYR A 170 4.36 15.26 6.05
C TYR A 170 5.17 14.21 6.84
N MET A 171 5.99 14.62 7.80
CA MET A 171 6.81 13.74 8.65
C MET A 171 6.04 13.28 9.89
N ASN A 172 4.82 12.79 9.70
CA ASN A 172 3.90 12.41 10.78
C ASN A 172 3.98 10.93 11.19
N ARG A 173 5.05 10.23 10.78
CA ARG A 173 5.32 8.83 11.15
C ARG A 173 6.72 8.72 11.72
N SER A 174 6.85 8.00 12.83
CA SER A 174 8.14 7.53 13.33
C SER A 174 8.40 6.09 12.88
N ILE A 175 9.67 5.73 12.80
CA ILE A 175 10.14 4.36 12.65
C ILE A 175 11.09 4.02 13.79
N GLN A 176 11.08 2.77 14.23
CA GLN A 176 12.04 2.27 15.22
C GLN A 176 13.32 1.81 14.50
N LEU A 177 14.46 2.30 14.95
CA LEU A 177 15.78 1.91 14.44
C LEU A 177 16.27 0.63 15.14
N SER A 178 17.29 0.00 14.57
CA SER A 178 17.91 -1.22 15.14
C SER A 178 18.52 -1.01 16.53
N ASP A 179 18.84 0.24 16.89
CA ASP A 179 19.32 0.60 18.23
C ASP A 179 18.18 0.93 19.22
N GLY A 180 16.93 0.70 18.81
CA GLY A 180 15.72 0.92 19.60
C GLY A 180 15.22 2.35 19.62
N ARG A 181 15.95 3.33 19.05
CA ARG A 181 15.51 4.73 19.00
C ARG A 181 14.39 4.93 17.98
N GLU A 182 13.50 5.87 18.24
CA GLU A 182 12.54 6.35 17.27
C GLU A 182 13.12 7.50 16.43
N ALA A 183 12.81 7.51 15.14
CA ALA A 183 13.18 8.58 14.22
C ALA A 183 12.01 8.98 13.32
N LEU A 184 11.88 10.27 13.02
CA LEU A 184 10.92 10.76 12.03
C LEU A 184 11.22 10.19 10.64
N SER A 185 10.17 9.91 9.89
CA SER A 185 10.27 9.20 8.62
C SER A 185 9.54 9.88 7.47
N THR A 186 10.16 9.80 6.29
CA THR A 186 9.59 10.18 4.99
C THR A 186 8.70 9.07 4.41
N ARG A 187 8.50 7.93 5.10
CA ARG A 187 7.79 6.76 4.55
C ARG A 187 6.36 7.08 4.11
N ASN A 188 5.63 7.92 4.85
CA ASN A 188 4.29 8.35 4.44
C ASN A 188 4.33 9.19 3.15
N LEU A 189 5.29 10.12 3.02
CA LEU A 189 5.50 10.90 1.80
C LEU A 189 5.76 9.99 0.57
N VAL A 190 6.63 8.99 0.73
CA VAL A 190 6.92 8.02 -0.34
C VAL A 190 5.70 7.14 -0.64
N ARG A 191 4.96 6.71 0.40
CA ARG A 191 3.77 5.86 0.25
C ARG A 191 2.67 6.58 -0.51
N THR A 192 2.29 7.79 -0.11
CA THR A 192 1.19 8.53 -0.73
C THR A 192 1.52 8.94 -2.16
N THR A 193 2.73 9.45 -2.40
CA THR A 193 3.20 9.79 -3.75
C THR A 193 3.26 8.57 -4.67
N GLY A 194 3.83 7.46 -4.19
CA GLY A 194 3.95 6.23 -4.99
C GLY A 194 2.61 5.56 -5.29
N TRP A 195 1.66 5.59 -4.34
CA TRP A 195 0.31 5.07 -4.56
C TRP A 195 -0.47 5.96 -5.52
N ALA A 196 -0.37 7.29 -5.40
CA ALA A 196 -0.99 8.23 -6.34
C ALA A 196 -0.48 8.00 -7.77
N ALA A 197 0.85 7.88 -7.94
CA ALA A 197 1.46 7.56 -9.23
C ALA A 197 0.96 6.21 -9.78
N THR A 198 0.84 5.18 -8.93
CA THR A 198 0.30 3.86 -9.32
C THR A 198 -1.16 3.94 -9.77
N ALA A 199 -1.99 4.70 -9.05
CA ALA A 199 -3.40 4.90 -9.40
C ALA A 199 -3.54 5.62 -10.75
N LEU A 200 -2.74 6.68 -10.96
CA LEU A 200 -2.71 7.42 -12.22
C LEU A 200 -2.22 6.55 -13.39
N LEU A 201 -1.19 5.71 -13.19
CA LEU A 201 -0.73 4.75 -14.19
C LEU A 201 -1.84 3.77 -14.59
N ALA A 202 -2.52 3.17 -13.62
CA ALA A 202 -3.62 2.26 -13.87
C ALA A 202 -4.77 2.94 -14.62
N PHE A 203 -5.19 4.11 -14.15
CA PHE A 203 -6.34 4.84 -14.71
C PHE A 203 -6.07 5.47 -16.07
N LYS A 204 -4.94 6.17 -16.25
CA LYS A 204 -4.65 6.95 -17.46
C LYS A 204 -4.00 6.12 -18.57
N SER A 205 -3.17 5.13 -18.22
CA SER A 205 -2.34 4.39 -19.18
C SER A 205 -2.61 2.88 -19.23
N GLY A 206 -3.49 2.38 -18.37
CA GLY A 206 -3.80 0.95 -18.31
C GLY A 206 -2.62 0.08 -17.89
N GLN A 207 -1.68 0.62 -17.10
CA GLN A 207 -0.47 -0.08 -16.68
C GLN A 207 -0.55 -0.56 -15.24
N TYR A 208 -0.08 -1.78 -15.01
CA TYR A 208 0.13 -2.30 -13.65
C TYR A 208 1.50 -1.87 -13.12
N VAL A 209 1.55 -1.60 -11.82
CA VAL A 209 2.80 -1.43 -11.08
C VAL A 209 2.93 -2.60 -10.13
N THR A 210 3.94 -3.44 -10.36
CA THR A 210 4.19 -4.65 -9.58
C THR A 210 5.09 -4.36 -8.38
N ARG A 211 6.15 -3.57 -8.61
CA ARG A 211 7.15 -3.20 -7.61
C ARG A 211 7.20 -1.70 -7.42
N LYS A 212 7.47 -1.28 -6.19
CA LYS A 212 7.63 0.14 -5.84
C LYS A 212 8.79 0.79 -6.59
N SER A 213 9.85 0.02 -6.82
CA SER A 213 11.04 0.40 -7.59
C SER A 213 10.71 0.76 -9.03
N ASP A 214 9.72 0.12 -9.63
CA ASP A 214 9.37 0.35 -11.04
C ASP A 214 8.44 1.55 -11.24
N CYS A 215 7.74 2.00 -10.19
CA CYS A 215 6.68 3.02 -10.30
C CYS A 215 7.14 4.30 -11.01
N HIS A 216 8.28 4.88 -10.61
CA HIS A 216 8.80 6.12 -11.19
C HIS A 216 9.28 5.93 -12.65
N ILE A 217 9.80 4.76 -12.99
CA ILE A 217 10.23 4.40 -14.35
C ILE A 217 9.00 4.29 -15.26
N LEU A 218 8.00 3.52 -14.83
CA LEU A 218 6.75 3.34 -15.57
C LEU A 218 6.00 4.67 -15.71
N TYR A 219 5.94 5.49 -14.66
CA TYR A 219 5.27 6.80 -14.72
C TYR A 219 5.91 7.70 -15.79
N ARG A 220 7.24 7.80 -15.79
CA ARG A 220 7.98 8.55 -16.81
C ARG A 220 7.75 8.00 -18.22
N GLN A 221 7.68 6.68 -18.38
CA GLN A 221 7.51 6.03 -19.68
C GLN A 221 6.10 6.22 -20.26
N TYR A 222 5.06 6.08 -19.44
CA TYR A 222 3.67 6.00 -19.93
C TYR A 222 2.85 7.27 -19.71
N ILE A 223 3.21 8.12 -18.74
CA ILE A 223 2.56 9.42 -18.50
C ILE A 223 3.49 10.56 -18.89
N GLY A 224 4.73 10.56 -18.38
CA GLY A 224 5.79 11.45 -18.86
C GLY A 224 5.54 12.96 -18.67
N ASP A 225 4.68 13.35 -17.73
CA ASP A 225 4.32 14.75 -17.46
C ASP A 225 5.29 15.45 -16.49
N GLU A 226 4.96 16.69 -16.08
CA GLU A 226 5.78 17.50 -15.17
C GLU A 226 6.04 16.86 -13.79
N TRP A 227 5.26 15.85 -13.38
CA TRP A 227 5.40 15.16 -12.09
C TRP A 227 6.41 14.02 -12.12
N SER A 228 6.85 13.59 -13.32
CA SER A 228 7.78 12.47 -13.48
C SER A 228 9.06 12.66 -12.67
N ARG A 229 9.60 13.89 -12.63
CA ARG A 229 10.82 14.18 -11.86
C ARG A 229 10.58 14.12 -10.35
N LEU A 230 9.45 14.64 -9.87
CA LEU A 230 9.08 14.60 -8.46
C LEU A 230 8.98 13.16 -7.96
N ILE A 231 8.30 12.28 -8.71
CA ILE A 231 8.08 10.88 -8.31
C ILE A 231 9.42 10.13 -8.22
N GLU A 232 10.32 10.37 -9.17
CA GLU A 232 11.69 9.86 -9.14
C GLU A 232 12.48 10.41 -7.94
N ASP A 233 12.47 11.72 -7.71
CA ASP A 233 13.19 12.34 -6.60
C ASP A 233 12.67 11.87 -5.23
N VAL A 234 11.36 11.68 -5.07
CA VAL A 234 10.78 11.09 -3.85
C VAL A 234 11.28 9.66 -3.67
N TYR A 235 11.33 8.85 -4.72
CA TYR A 235 11.86 7.50 -4.63
C TYR A 235 13.38 7.48 -4.32
N THR A 236 14.18 8.19 -5.11
CA THR A 236 15.64 8.16 -4.99
C THR A 236 16.13 8.86 -3.72
N LEU A 237 15.63 10.06 -3.41
CA LEU A 237 16.11 10.80 -2.25
C LEU A 237 15.52 10.24 -0.95
N CYS A 238 14.19 10.14 -0.84
CA CYS A 238 13.57 9.77 0.43
C CYS A 238 13.77 8.30 0.77
N ARG A 239 13.61 7.39 -0.19
CA ARG A 239 13.80 5.95 0.04
C ARG A 239 15.27 5.55 -0.08
N GLN A 240 15.93 5.75 -1.21
CA GLN A 240 17.26 5.16 -1.42
C GLN A 240 18.39 5.90 -0.70
N ARG A 241 18.43 7.23 -0.81
CA ARG A 241 19.53 8.03 -0.24
C ARG A 241 19.37 8.22 1.27
N TRP A 242 18.16 8.53 1.73
CA TRP A 242 17.90 8.80 3.15
C TRP A 242 17.34 7.60 3.93
N ASN A 243 17.12 6.45 3.30
CA ASN A 243 16.60 5.24 3.94
C ASN A 243 15.30 5.46 4.74
N TYR A 244 14.42 6.29 4.18
CA TYR A 244 13.19 6.80 4.80
C TYR A 244 13.37 7.73 6.00
N LEU A 245 14.59 8.17 6.34
CA LEU A 245 14.85 9.06 7.46
C LEU A 245 14.77 10.52 7.03
N VAL A 246 14.45 11.40 7.98
CA VAL A 246 14.66 12.84 7.79
C VAL A 246 16.18 13.12 7.85
N PRO A 247 16.77 13.77 6.83
CA PRO A 247 18.21 14.01 6.81
C PRO A 247 18.64 15.00 7.90
N LYS A 248 19.89 14.85 8.35
CA LYS A 248 20.51 15.76 9.34
C LYS A 248 21.19 16.96 8.69
N ASN A 249 21.64 16.83 7.44
CA ASN A 249 22.33 17.90 6.73
C ASN A 249 21.36 19.04 6.38
N PRO A 250 21.66 20.31 6.72
CA PRO A 250 20.75 21.44 6.45
C PRO A 250 20.36 21.61 4.98
N ASN A 251 21.27 21.33 4.04
CA ASN A 251 20.97 21.43 2.61
C ASN A 251 20.01 20.32 2.16
N GLU A 252 20.19 19.10 2.66
CA GLU A 252 19.27 17.99 2.37
C GLU A 252 17.90 18.19 3.03
N ARG A 253 17.84 18.82 4.21
CA ARG A 253 16.58 19.23 4.83
C ARG A 253 15.84 20.27 3.98
N LYS A 254 16.56 21.26 3.46
CA LYS A 254 16.00 22.21 2.51
C LYS A 254 15.47 21.51 1.25
N GLN A 255 16.19 20.52 0.73
CA GLN A 255 15.70 19.70 -0.39
C GLN A 255 14.42 18.92 -0.03
N LEU A 256 14.36 18.29 1.14
CA LEU A 256 13.15 17.61 1.60
C LEU A 256 11.96 18.57 1.76
N SER A 257 12.19 19.78 2.29
CA SER A 257 11.15 20.82 2.39
C SER A 257 10.61 21.20 1.01
N THR A 258 11.49 21.44 0.02
CA THR A 258 11.08 21.68 -1.39
C THR A 258 10.31 20.50 -1.99
N LEU A 259 10.69 19.25 -1.70
CA LEU A 259 9.91 18.09 -2.14
C LEU A 259 8.50 18.10 -1.53
N CYS A 260 8.36 18.43 -0.25
CA CYS A 260 7.04 18.51 0.40
C CYS A 260 6.13 19.57 -0.25
N GLU A 261 6.67 20.72 -0.66
CA GLU A 261 5.92 21.74 -1.41
C GLU A 261 5.43 21.18 -2.75
N GLN A 262 6.30 20.50 -3.50
CA GLN A 262 5.95 19.89 -4.78
C GLN A 262 4.94 18.74 -4.63
N VAL A 263 5.05 17.94 -3.58
CA VAL A 263 4.08 16.88 -3.27
C VAL A 263 2.69 17.46 -3.03
N LEU A 264 2.55 18.61 -2.35
CA LEU A 264 1.23 19.24 -2.22
C LEU A 264 0.60 19.55 -3.59
N LEU A 265 1.40 20.04 -4.54
CA LEU A 265 0.91 20.34 -5.88
C LEU A 265 0.53 19.05 -6.63
N PHE A 266 1.30 17.98 -6.47
CA PHE A 266 0.97 16.68 -7.04
C PHE A 266 -0.29 16.05 -6.42
N GLU A 267 -0.48 16.17 -5.10
CA GLU A 267 -1.70 15.73 -4.42
C GLU A 267 -2.93 16.48 -4.96
N ARG A 268 -2.81 17.80 -5.22
CA ARG A 268 -3.88 18.57 -5.88
C ARG A 268 -4.12 18.08 -7.31
N HIS A 269 -3.08 17.78 -8.08
CA HIS A 269 -3.22 17.18 -9.41
C HIS A 269 -3.97 15.84 -9.34
N PHE A 270 -3.59 14.99 -8.39
CA PHE A 270 -4.28 13.73 -8.15
C PHE A 270 -5.75 13.94 -7.81
N LEU A 271 -6.09 14.86 -6.89
CA LEU A 271 -7.49 15.11 -6.49
C LEU A 271 -8.35 15.64 -7.64
N HIS A 272 -7.80 16.45 -8.55
CA HIS A 272 -8.49 16.86 -9.77
C HIS A 272 -8.78 15.65 -10.67
N THR A 273 -7.80 14.77 -10.85
CA THR A 273 -8.00 13.53 -11.62
C THR A 273 -9.01 12.60 -10.95
N TYR A 274 -8.96 12.48 -9.62
CA TYR A 274 -9.86 11.66 -8.82
C TYR A 274 -11.31 12.17 -8.90
N LYS A 275 -11.54 13.48 -8.87
CA LYS A 275 -12.88 14.05 -9.11
C LYS A 275 -13.45 13.58 -10.45
N ALA A 276 -12.66 13.70 -11.53
CA ALA A 276 -13.11 13.27 -12.86
C ALA A 276 -13.40 11.77 -12.92
N PHE A 277 -12.55 10.96 -12.30
CA PHE A 277 -12.76 9.51 -12.15
C PHE A 277 -14.05 9.21 -11.38
N LEU A 278 -14.26 9.83 -10.22
CA LEU A 278 -15.43 9.59 -9.37
C LEU A 278 -16.74 9.97 -10.08
N LEU A 279 -16.77 11.13 -10.75
CA LEU A 279 -17.94 11.53 -11.53
C LEU A 279 -18.25 10.53 -12.64
N ARG A 280 -17.22 10.02 -13.33
CA ARG A 280 -17.39 8.97 -14.35
C ARG A 280 -17.98 7.70 -13.75
N GLU A 281 -17.53 7.26 -12.59
CA GLU A 281 -18.10 6.07 -11.93
C GLU A 281 -19.55 6.26 -11.51
N LEU A 282 -19.88 7.44 -10.97
CA LEU A 282 -21.24 7.75 -10.56
C LEU A 282 -22.20 7.77 -11.76
N TYR A 283 -21.83 8.44 -12.86
CA TYR A 283 -22.70 8.56 -14.02
C TYR A 283 -22.70 7.33 -14.93
N GLU A 284 -21.52 6.83 -15.28
CA GLU A 284 -21.31 5.87 -16.37
C GLU A 284 -20.71 4.54 -15.92
N GLY A 285 -20.32 4.43 -14.64
CA GLY A 285 -19.68 3.24 -14.10
C GLY A 285 -20.58 2.00 -14.12
N PRO A 286 -19.99 0.80 -14.18
CA PRO A 286 -20.70 -0.42 -13.84
C PRO A 286 -21.39 -0.29 -12.48
N GLU A 287 -22.56 -0.91 -12.32
CA GLU A 287 -23.38 -0.75 -11.11
C GLU A 287 -22.60 -1.07 -9.82
N ALA A 288 -21.74 -2.09 -9.84
CA ALA A 288 -20.89 -2.41 -8.69
C ALA A 288 -19.97 -1.24 -8.29
N TYR A 289 -19.27 -0.61 -9.24
CA TYR A 289 -18.38 0.51 -8.96
C TYR A 289 -19.16 1.76 -8.53
N ARG A 290 -20.34 1.99 -9.10
CA ARG A 290 -21.23 3.06 -8.65
C ARG A 290 -21.64 2.87 -7.20
N GLN A 291 -22.06 1.66 -6.80
CA GLN A 291 -22.46 1.36 -5.42
C GLN A 291 -21.29 1.46 -4.44
N ASP A 292 -20.11 1.01 -4.85
CA ASP A 292 -18.88 1.14 -4.06
C ASP A 292 -18.52 2.63 -3.88
N ALA A 293 -18.54 3.42 -4.95
CA ALA A 293 -18.32 4.86 -4.90
C ALA A 293 -19.33 5.57 -3.99
N LEU A 294 -20.63 5.26 -4.10
CA LEU A 294 -21.68 5.79 -3.21
C LEU A 294 -21.42 5.46 -1.74
N THR A 295 -21.09 4.20 -1.45
CA THR A 295 -20.78 3.74 -0.09
C THR A 295 -19.54 4.43 0.47
N PHE A 296 -18.52 4.58 -0.38
CA PHE A 296 -17.28 5.24 -0.02
C PHE A 296 -17.48 6.73 0.26
N GLN A 297 -18.27 7.43 -0.58
CA GLN A 297 -18.59 8.85 -0.39
C GLN A 297 -19.46 9.12 0.84
N LYS A 298 -20.30 8.18 1.28
CA LYS A 298 -21.02 8.28 2.57
C LYS A 298 -20.06 8.30 3.78
N ARG A 299 -18.91 7.62 3.67
CA ARG A 299 -17.92 7.52 4.74
C ARG A 299 -16.88 8.64 4.69
N LEU A 300 -16.44 9.01 3.49
CA LEU A 300 -15.41 10.01 3.24
C LEU A 300 -15.85 10.94 2.09
N PRO A 301 -16.77 11.88 2.36
CA PRO A 301 -17.30 12.78 1.33
C PRO A 301 -16.22 13.62 0.68
N PHE A 302 -16.30 13.75 -0.65
CA PHE A 302 -15.52 14.69 -1.44
C PHE A 302 -16.29 16.01 -1.51
N GLU A 303 -15.75 17.07 -0.93
CA GLU A 303 -16.39 18.39 -0.87
C GLU A 303 -16.30 19.10 -2.23
N ASP A 304 -17.29 18.88 -3.09
CA ASP A 304 -17.46 19.54 -4.39
C ASP A 304 -18.91 19.46 -4.87
N ASN A 305 -19.48 20.59 -5.31
CA ASN A 305 -20.89 20.68 -5.69
C ASN A 305 -21.28 19.70 -6.82
N GLU A 306 -20.40 19.47 -7.80
CA GLU A 306 -20.71 18.56 -8.92
C GLU A 306 -20.77 17.11 -8.44
N VAL A 307 -19.91 16.74 -7.47
CA VAL A 307 -19.93 15.42 -6.84
C VAL A 307 -21.19 15.26 -5.99
N GLU A 308 -21.56 16.27 -5.21
CA GLU A 308 -22.79 16.24 -4.41
C GLU A 308 -24.05 16.10 -5.28
N ASP A 309 -24.10 16.81 -6.40
CA ASP A 309 -25.20 16.69 -7.37
C ASP A 309 -25.22 15.28 -8.01
N ALA A 310 -24.06 14.75 -8.40
CA ALA A 310 -23.94 13.39 -8.94
C ALA A 310 -24.41 12.33 -7.93
N LEU A 311 -24.06 12.50 -6.65
CA LEU A 311 -24.49 11.61 -5.56
C LEU A 311 -26.01 11.66 -5.35
N ARG A 312 -26.63 12.84 -5.45
CA ARG A 312 -28.10 13.00 -5.35
C ARG A 312 -28.83 12.33 -6.51
N ILE A 313 -28.28 12.40 -7.72
CA ILE A 313 -28.86 11.76 -8.92
C ILE A 313 -28.69 10.24 -8.88
N SER A 314 -27.56 9.76 -8.34
CA SER A 314 -27.19 8.34 -8.32
C SER A 314 -27.75 7.59 -7.11
N ALA A 315 -28.33 8.29 -6.13
CA ALA A 315 -28.99 7.67 -4.99
C ALA A 315 -30.33 7.05 -5.43
N PRO A 316 -30.63 5.80 -5.02
CA PRO A 316 -31.85 5.10 -5.39
C PRO A 316 -33.14 5.70 -4.80
#